data_AF-A0A966PIV8-F1
#
_entry.id   AF-A0A966PIV8-F1
#
_cell.length_a   1.000
_cell.length_b   1.000
_cell.length_c   1.000
_cell.angle_alpha   90.00
_cell.angle_beta   90.00
_cell.angle_gamma   90.00
#
_symmetry.space_group_name_H-M   'P 1'
#
loop_
_entity.id
_entity.type
_entity.pdbx_description
1 polymer ?
#
loop_
_entity_poly.entity_id
_entity_poly.type
_entity_poly.pdbx_seq_one_letter_code
_entity_poly.pdbx_strand_id
1 'polypeptide(L)'
;MGFPSDLEIARKATAKPLTDIAAQMGIGSEFLEPYGKSLAKISKTTTTVGLGQAMKHIGKKATISLRQPSMGPTFGIKGGAAGGGYSQVIPMELLNLHLTGDFHAVTAAHNLLSAMVDNHLHQGNELDLDIDNITWRRVMDVNDRSLRNVIIGLGTKEDGVVRQTGFDITAASEVMAILAQAPQHLAPNPMHDT
;
A
#
# COMPACT_ATOMS: atom_id res chain seq x y z
N MET A 1 58.80 -5.09 1.29
CA MET A 1 57.58 -5.41 0.51
C MET A 1 56.46 -4.54 1.04
N GLY A 2 55.87 -3.69 0.20
CA GLY A 2 54.71 -2.88 0.60
C GLY A 2 53.47 -3.77 0.65
N PHE A 3 52.67 -3.64 1.72
CA PHE A 3 51.36 -4.27 1.76
C PHE A 3 50.49 -3.68 0.63
N PRO A 4 49.78 -4.51 -0.14
CA PRO A 4 48.86 -4.03 -1.15
C PRO A 4 47.76 -3.19 -0.48
N SER A 5 47.28 -2.17 -1.19
CA SER A 5 46.14 -1.37 -0.76
C SER A 5 44.84 -2.17 -0.76
N ASP A 6 43.87 -1.78 0.06
CA ASP A 6 42.56 -2.43 0.16
C ASP A 6 41.86 -2.57 -1.21
N LEU A 7 42.03 -1.59 -2.10
CA LEU A 7 41.47 -1.62 -3.44
C LEU A 7 42.15 -2.65 -4.36
N GLU A 8 43.47 -2.82 -4.23
CA GLU A 8 44.22 -3.83 -4.99
C GLU A 8 43.88 -5.24 -4.55
N ILE A 9 43.61 -5.43 -3.25
CA ILE A 9 43.12 -6.71 -2.71
C ILE A 9 41.72 -6.98 -3.26
N ALA A 10 40.80 -6.00 -3.18
CA ALA A 10 39.43 -6.15 -3.66
C ALA A 10 39.35 -6.49 -5.16
N ARG A 11 40.19 -5.88 -6.00
CA ARG A 11 40.24 -6.15 -7.45
C ARG A 11 40.76 -7.54 -7.81
N LYS A 12 41.56 -8.17 -6.95
CA LYS A 12 42.11 -9.51 -7.15
C LYS A 12 41.16 -10.61 -6.66
N ALA A 13 40.10 -10.26 -5.94
CA ALA A 13 39.15 -11.23 -5.42
C ALA A 13 38.27 -11.82 -6.53
N THR A 14 38.13 -13.14 -6.56
CA THR A 14 37.16 -13.82 -7.42
C THR A 14 35.82 -13.95 -6.68
N ALA A 15 34.89 -13.05 -6.98
CA ALA A 15 33.56 -13.09 -6.39
C ALA A 15 32.77 -14.30 -6.92
N LYS A 16 32.14 -15.06 -6.01
CA LYS A 16 31.16 -16.08 -6.39
C LYS A 16 29.91 -15.41 -6.99
N PRO A 17 29.17 -16.10 -7.88
CA PRO A 17 27.88 -15.61 -8.34
C PRO A 17 26.96 -15.32 -7.16
N LEU A 18 26.30 -14.15 -7.19
CA LEU A 18 25.42 -13.71 -6.12
C LEU A 18 24.29 -14.72 -5.82
N THR A 19 23.75 -15.35 -6.86
CA THR A 19 22.73 -16.40 -6.74
C THR A 19 23.20 -17.58 -5.91
N ASP A 20 24.47 -17.95 -6.04
CA ASP A 20 25.06 -19.09 -5.33
C ASP A 20 25.30 -18.74 -3.86
N ILE A 21 25.70 -17.48 -3.59
CA ILE A 21 25.84 -16.95 -2.23
C ILE A 21 24.47 -16.90 -1.54
N ALA A 22 23.45 -16.37 -2.22
CA ALA A 22 22.09 -16.29 -1.71
C ALA A 22 21.50 -17.68 -1.42
N ALA A 23 21.72 -18.64 -2.33
CA ALA A 23 21.27 -20.02 -2.14
C ALA A 23 21.91 -20.69 -0.91
N GLN A 24 23.20 -20.44 -0.63
CA GLN A 24 23.87 -20.92 0.59
C GLN A 24 23.23 -20.37 1.87
N MET A 25 22.59 -19.21 1.80
CA MET A 25 21.85 -18.58 2.90
C MET A 25 20.38 -18.99 2.93
N GLY A 26 19.93 -19.88 2.05
CA GLY A 26 18.52 -20.29 1.91
C GLY A 26 17.63 -19.22 1.28
N ILE A 27 18.20 -18.24 0.58
CA ILE A 27 17.49 -17.15 -0.08
C ILE A 27 17.29 -17.53 -1.56
N GLY A 28 16.04 -17.83 -1.93
CA GLY A 28 15.64 -18.06 -3.31
C GLY A 28 15.85 -16.82 -4.20
N SER A 29 16.11 -17.05 -5.49
CA SER A 29 16.38 -15.98 -6.45
C SER A 29 15.17 -15.05 -6.67
N GLU A 30 13.96 -15.55 -6.41
CA GLU A 30 12.71 -14.79 -6.42
C GLU A 30 12.65 -13.68 -5.36
N PHE A 31 13.49 -13.75 -4.33
CA PHE A 31 13.60 -12.71 -3.29
C PHE A 31 14.72 -11.71 -3.55
N LEU A 32 15.48 -11.89 -4.63
CA LEU A 32 16.57 -11.01 -5.02
C LEU A 32 16.10 -10.01 -6.07
N GLU A 33 16.29 -8.73 -5.78
CA GLU A 33 16.17 -7.63 -6.73
C GLU A 33 17.59 -7.28 -7.23
N PRO A 34 18.04 -7.82 -8.37
CA PRO A 34 19.42 -7.67 -8.84
C PRO A 34 19.73 -6.24 -9.30
N TYR A 35 20.94 -5.78 -8.95
CA TYR A 35 21.58 -4.56 -9.40
C TYR A 35 22.90 -4.95 -10.10
N GLY A 36 22.79 -5.31 -11.38
CA GLY A 36 23.89 -5.94 -12.09
C GLY A 36 24.11 -7.39 -11.64
N LYS A 37 25.35 -7.88 -11.73
CA LYS A 37 25.68 -9.31 -11.54
C LYS A 37 26.08 -9.68 -10.11
N SER A 38 26.55 -8.71 -9.33
CA SER A 38 27.20 -8.94 -8.04
C SER A 38 26.47 -8.35 -6.84
N LEU A 39 25.41 -7.57 -7.08
CA LEU A 39 24.64 -6.89 -6.03
C LEU A 39 23.16 -7.19 -6.22
N ALA A 40 22.45 -7.41 -5.12
CA ALA A 40 20.99 -7.41 -5.10
C ALA A 40 20.49 -6.83 -3.78
N LYS A 41 19.25 -6.35 -3.80
CA LYS A 41 18.47 -6.16 -2.59
C LYS A 41 17.66 -7.43 -2.32
N ILE A 42 17.48 -7.75 -1.06
CA ILE A 42 16.53 -8.78 -0.64
C ILE A 42 15.16 -8.10 -0.47
N SER A 43 14.08 -8.82 -0.81
CA SER A 43 12.71 -8.38 -0.56
C SER A 43 12.56 -7.80 0.86
N LYS A 44 12.16 -6.53 0.94
CA LYS A 44 12.08 -5.78 2.20
C LYS A 44 11.13 -6.47 3.18
N THR A 45 9.93 -6.82 2.70
CA THR A 45 8.92 -7.47 3.54
C THR A 45 9.36 -8.85 4.00
N THR A 46 10.00 -9.64 3.13
CA THR A 46 10.57 -10.95 3.49
C THR A 46 11.62 -10.80 4.60
N THR A 47 12.49 -9.79 4.48
CA THR A 47 13.50 -9.47 5.50
C THR A 47 12.87 -9.05 6.82
N THR A 48 11.83 -8.20 6.80
CA THR A 48 11.11 -7.78 8.01
C THR A 48 10.46 -8.97 8.72
N VAL A 49 9.76 -9.85 7.98
CA VAL A 49 9.12 -11.04 8.56
C VAL A 49 10.16 -12.01 9.11
N GLY A 50 11.22 -12.28 8.34
CA GLY A 50 12.32 -13.15 8.76
C GLY A 50 13.02 -12.65 10.01
N LEU A 51 13.27 -11.34 10.11
CA LEU A 51 13.83 -10.72 11.32
C LEU A 51 12.91 -10.90 12.53
N GLY A 52 11.60 -10.66 12.37
CA GLY A 52 10.61 -10.89 13.44
C GLY A 52 10.62 -12.34 13.94
N GLN A 53 10.70 -13.31 13.01
CA GLN A 53 10.84 -14.74 13.34
C GLN A 53 12.17 -15.03 14.06
N ALA A 54 13.29 -14.46 13.60
CA ALA A 54 14.61 -14.63 14.17
C ALA A 54 14.73 -14.12 15.62
N MET A 55 14.02 -13.04 15.96
CA MET A 55 13.99 -12.51 17.34
C MET A 55 13.53 -13.58 18.34
N LYS A 56 12.56 -14.44 17.96
CA LYS A 56 12.11 -15.55 18.80
C LYS A 56 13.23 -16.59 19.02
N HIS A 57 14.02 -16.89 17.98
CA HIS A 57 15.12 -17.86 18.07
C HIS A 57 16.25 -17.42 19.00
N ILE A 58 16.43 -16.10 19.19
CA ILE A 58 17.39 -15.53 20.15
C ILE A 58 16.76 -15.23 21.52
N GLY A 59 15.56 -15.76 21.80
CA GLY A 59 14.87 -15.61 23.08
C GLY A 59 14.27 -14.23 23.33
N LYS A 60 14.05 -13.41 22.30
CA LYS A 60 13.42 -12.09 22.40
C LYS A 60 11.98 -12.14 21.91
N LYS A 61 11.09 -11.41 22.59
CA LYS A 61 9.72 -11.17 22.11
C LYS A 61 9.75 -9.97 21.17
N ALA A 62 9.23 -10.15 19.96
CA ALA A 62 9.15 -9.10 18.95
C ALA A 62 7.84 -9.22 18.18
N THR A 63 7.37 -8.08 17.69
CA THR A 63 6.21 -7.95 16.80
C THR A 63 6.64 -7.13 15.59
N ILE A 64 6.07 -7.42 14.43
CA ILE A 64 6.27 -6.67 13.19
C ILE A 64 4.99 -5.93 12.82
N SER A 65 5.13 -4.81 12.13
CA SER A 65 4.01 -4.04 11.59
C SER A 65 4.21 -3.85 10.10
N LEU A 66 3.20 -4.25 9.32
CA LEU A 66 3.22 -4.22 7.86
C LEU A 66 1.98 -3.49 7.35
N ARG A 67 2.04 -3.00 6.12
CA ARG A 67 0.88 -2.38 5.45
C ARG A 67 -0.04 -3.47 4.89
N GLN A 68 -1.34 -3.26 4.97
CA GLN A 68 -2.31 -4.04 4.21
C GLN A 68 -2.10 -3.78 2.70
N PRO A 69 -2.04 -4.83 1.86
CA PRO A 69 -2.00 -4.66 0.41
C PRO A 69 -3.38 -4.27 -0.14
N SER A 70 -3.38 -3.51 -1.24
CA SER A 70 -4.59 -3.27 -2.04
C SER A 70 -5.05 -4.55 -2.72
N MET A 71 -6.36 -4.74 -2.84
CA MET A 71 -6.97 -5.89 -3.49
C MET A 71 -6.83 -5.83 -5.02
N GLY A 72 -6.90 -4.64 -5.62
CA GLY A 72 -6.85 -4.46 -7.08
C GLY A 72 -5.69 -5.20 -7.77
N PRO A 73 -4.43 -5.02 -7.31
CA PRO A 73 -3.26 -5.75 -7.82
C PRO A 73 -3.34 -7.28 -7.75
N THR A 74 -4.06 -7.84 -6.77
CA THR A 74 -4.22 -9.30 -6.58
C THR A 74 -4.82 -9.95 -7.81
N PHE A 75 -5.74 -9.27 -8.51
CA PHE A 75 -6.38 -9.76 -9.73
C PHE A 75 -5.68 -9.29 -11.02
N GLY A 76 -4.51 -8.66 -10.90
CA GLY A 76 -3.70 -8.18 -12.01
C GLY A 76 -2.36 -8.91 -12.13
N ILE A 77 -1.26 -8.16 -12.09
CA ILE A 77 0.10 -8.67 -12.38
C ILE A 77 0.80 -9.23 -11.12
N LYS A 78 0.40 -8.81 -9.92
CA LYS A 78 1.15 -9.14 -8.70
C LYS A 78 0.20 -9.42 -7.53
N GLY A 79 0.00 -10.71 -7.23
CA GLY A 79 -0.55 -11.12 -5.95
C GLY A 79 0.28 -10.52 -4.81
N GLY A 80 -0.36 -9.82 -3.88
CA GLY A 80 0.32 -9.25 -2.72
C GLY A 80 0.96 -10.38 -1.92
N ALA A 81 2.25 -10.31 -1.62
CA ALA A 81 2.84 -11.20 -0.65
C ALA A 81 3.33 -10.35 0.51
N ALA A 82 2.80 -10.60 1.71
CA ALA A 82 3.38 -10.05 2.94
C ALA A 82 4.58 -10.92 3.36
N GLY A 83 5.65 -10.83 2.57
CA GLY A 83 6.86 -11.63 2.72
C GLY A 83 7.04 -12.58 1.54
N GLY A 84 7.68 -13.72 1.77
CA GLY A 84 7.86 -14.77 0.77
C GLY A 84 8.70 -15.93 1.28
N GLY A 85 8.53 -17.11 0.66
CA GLY A 85 9.18 -18.34 1.11
C GLY A 85 8.73 -18.72 2.53
N TYR A 86 9.68 -19.07 3.40
CA TYR A 86 9.38 -19.39 4.81
C TYR A 86 9.15 -18.15 5.70
N SER A 87 9.39 -16.95 5.18
CA SER A 87 9.23 -15.70 5.91
C SER A 87 8.07 -14.91 5.35
N GLN A 88 6.86 -15.34 5.71
CA GLN A 88 5.58 -14.78 5.25
C GLN A 88 4.57 -14.63 6.37
N VAL A 89 3.67 -13.66 6.22
CA VAL A 89 2.47 -13.51 7.05
C VAL A 89 1.33 -14.32 6.42
N ILE A 90 0.59 -15.03 7.27
CA ILE A 90 -0.54 -15.89 6.90
C ILE A 90 -1.77 -15.55 7.75
N PRO A 91 -3.01 -15.82 7.28
CA PRO A 91 -3.37 -16.37 5.96
C PRO A 91 -3.29 -15.34 4.83
N MET A 92 -2.66 -15.71 3.72
CA MET A 92 -2.33 -14.79 2.62
C MET A 92 -3.55 -14.40 1.79
N GLU A 93 -4.49 -15.33 1.62
CA GLU A 93 -5.75 -15.11 0.89
C GLU A 93 -6.60 -14.04 1.57
N LEU A 94 -6.68 -14.11 2.90
CA LEU A 94 -7.39 -13.10 3.69
C LEU A 94 -6.73 -11.73 3.56
N LEU A 95 -5.40 -11.70 3.64
CA LEU A 95 -4.61 -10.46 3.58
C LEU A 95 -4.70 -9.74 2.23
N ASN A 96 -4.79 -10.50 1.14
CA ASN A 96 -4.81 -9.98 -0.23
C ASN A 96 -6.21 -9.62 -0.75
N LEU A 97 -7.25 -9.98 -0.01
CA LEU A 97 -8.64 -9.73 -0.35
C LEU A 97 -9.21 -8.69 0.61
N HIS A 98 -10.24 -9.05 1.38
CA HIS A 98 -10.98 -8.10 2.18
C HIS A 98 -10.35 -7.82 3.55
N LEU A 99 -9.47 -8.71 4.03
CA LEU A 99 -8.97 -8.72 5.39
C LEU A 99 -10.10 -8.47 6.40
N THR A 100 -10.08 -7.32 7.07
CA THR A 100 -11.04 -6.87 8.09
C THR A 100 -12.01 -5.80 7.55
N GLY A 101 -11.89 -5.41 6.29
CA GLY A 101 -12.76 -4.43 5.64
C GLY A 101 -12.27 -2.97 5.68
N ASP A 102 -11.04 -2.71 6.15
CA ASP A 102 -10.50 -1.36 6.32
C ASP A 102 -10.51 -0.55 5.01
N PHE A 103 -10.13 -1.17 3.89
CA PHE A 103 -10.19 -0.55 2.57
C PHE A 103 -11.63 -0.27 2.11
N HIS A 104 -12.60 -1.10 2.50
CA HIS A 104 -14.02 -0.83 2.24
C HIS A 104 -14.49 0.38 3.02
N ALA A 105 -14.11 0.49 4.29
CA ALA A 105 -14.43 1.64 5.13
C ALA A 105 -13.82 2.94 4.57
N VAL A 106 -12.55 2.91 4.14
CA VAL A 106 -11.89 4.05 3.48
C VAL A 106 -12.58 4.43 2.18
N THR A 107 -12.95 3.43 1.36
CA THR A 107 -13.68 3.64 0.09
C THR A 107 -15.02 4.31 0.34
N ALA A 108 -15.79 3.81 1.31
CA ALA A 108 -17.10 4.34 1.67
C ALA A 108 -17.00 5.78 2.19
N ALA A 109 -16.07 6.06 3.10
CA ALA A 109 -15.86 7.41 3.64
C ALA A 109 -15.44 8.41 2.57
N HIS A 110 -14.49 8.04 1.69
CA HIS A 110 -14.04 8.91 0.60
C HIS A 110 -15.18 9.23 -0.38
N ASN A 111 -15.92 8.20 -0.81
CA ASN A 111 -16.98 8.36 -1.80
C ASN A 111 -18.23 9.04 -1.22
N LEU A 112 -18.48 8.92 0.09
CA LEU A 112 -19.51 9.70 0.78
C LEU A 112 -19.21 11.20 0.68
N LEU A 113 -17.96 11.61 0.90
CA LEU A 113 -17.58 13.02 0.71
C LEU A 113 -17.77 13.46 -0.75
N SER A 114 -17.38 12.64 -1.73
CA SER A 114 -17.63 12.93 -3.14
C SER A 114 -19.13 13.09 -3.45
N ALA A 115 -19.98 12.23 -2.86
CA ALA A 115 -21.43 12.32 -2.99
C ALA A 115 -22.01 13.57 -2.33
N MET A 116 -21.49 13.97 -1.16
CA MET A 116 -21.90 15.20 -0.47
C MET A 116 -21.53 16.45 -1.27
N VAL A 117 -20.35 16.47 -1.91
CA VAL A 117 -19.95 17.57 -2.81
C VAL A 117 -20.92 17.68 -3.99
N ASP A 118 -21.22 16.57 -4.66
CA ASP A 118 -22.12 16.60 -5.81
C ASP A 118 -23.57 16.93 -5.41
N ASN A 119 -24.03 16.47 -4.26
CA ASN A 119 -25.32 16.88 -3.70
C ASN A 119 -25.35 18.38 -3.38
N HIS A 120 -24.27 18.93 -2.81
CA HIS A 120 -24.18 20.36 -2.53
C HIS A 120 -24.29 21.21 -3.81
N LEU A 121 -23.63 20.77 -4.90
CA LEU A 121 -23.79 21.40 -6.21
C LEU A 121 -25.24 21.34 -6.70
N HIS A 122 -25.90 20.20 -6.54
CA HIS A 122 -27.29 19.99 -6.98
C HIS A 122 -28.30 20.83 -6.18
N GLN A 123 -28.10 20.99 -4.87
CA GLN A 123 -29.01 21.72 -3.96
C GLN A 123 -28.87 23.24 -4.02
N GLY A 124 -28.11 23.79 -4.98
CA GLY A 124 -28.00 25.23 -5.21
C GLY A 124 -26.61 25.82 -4.96
N ASN A 125 -25.62 25.00 -4.60
CA ASN A 125 -24.22 25.39 -4.49
C ASN A 125 -23.97 26.65 -3.65
N GLU A 126 -24.53 26.73 -2.43
CA GLU A 126 -24.45 27.93 -1.57
C GLU A 126 -23.01 28.35 -1.20
N LEU A 127 -22.06 27.41 -1.27
CA LEU A 127 -20.62 27.65 -1.03
C LEU A 127 -19.87 28.17 -2.27
N ASP A 128 -20.57 28.36 -3.39
CA ASP A 128 -20.02 28.82 -4.67
C ASP A 128 -18.80 28.00 -5.11
N LEU A 129 -18.91 26.67 -5.03
CA LEU A 129 -17.86 25.77 -5.47
C LEU A 129 -17.68 25.89 -6.98
N ASP A 130 -16.46 26.18 -7.41
CA ASP A 130 -16.09 26.15 -8.81
C ASP A 130 -16.00 24.70 -9.31
N ILE A 131 -16.94 24.32 -10.15
CA ILE A 131 -17.13 22.96 -10.68
C ILE A 131 -15.87 22.46 -11.40
N ASP A 132 -15.15 23.33 -12.10
CA ASP A 132 -13.96 22.97 -12.89
C ASP A 132 -12.71 22.78 -12.02
N ASN A 133 -12.76 23.24 -10.76
CA ASN A 133 -11.64 23.18 -9.81
C ASN A 133 -11.87 22.21 -8.64
N ILE A 134 -12.92 21.38 -8.68
CA ILE A 134 -13.12 20.31 -7.70
C ILE A 134 -12.05 19.22 -7.89
N THR A 135 -11.06 19.20 -6.99
CA THR A 135 -9.96 18.24 -6.99
C THR A 135 -10.32 16.90 -6.35
N TRP A 136 -11.37 16.86 -5.52
CA TRP A 136 -11.81 15.64 -4.85
C TRP A 136 -12.46 14.66 -5.83
N ARG A 137 -11.78 13.56 -6.08
CA ARG A 137 -12.18 12.47 -6.99
C ARG A 137 -13.04 11.44 -6.26
N ARG A 138 -13.23 10.28 -6.88
CA ARG A 138 -13.79 9.08 -6.23
C ARG A 138 -12.71 8.00 -6.14
N VAL A 139 -12.96 6.94 -5.39
CA VAL A 139 -12.03 5.81 -5.29
C VAL A 139 -12.72 4.46 -5.41
N MET A 140 -11.96 3.48 -5.89
CA MET A 140 -12.36 2.07 -5.92
C MET A 140 -11.10 1.20 -5.82
N ASP A 141 -11.14 0.12 -5.04
CA ASP A 141 -10.00 -0.78 -4.86
C ASP A 141 -9.93 -1.87 -5.94
N VAL A 142 -10.03 -1.44 -7.20
CA VAL A 142 -9.98 -2.30 -8.40
C VAL A 142 -9.12 -1.61 -9.44
N ASN A 143 -8.35 -2.41 -10.19
CA ASN A 143 -7.52 -1.91 -11.29
C ASN A 143 -8.35 -1.61 -12.54
N ASP A 144 -9.07 -0.50 -12.55
CA ASP A 144 -9.85 -0.05 -13.71
C ASP A 144 -9.28 1.24 -14.31
N ARG A 145 -8.64 1.11 -15.48
CA ARG A 145 -8.06 2.26 -16.19
C ARG A 145 -9.10 3.16 -16.84
N SER A 146 -10.29 2.62 -17.14
CA SER A 146 -11.35 3.33 -17.87
C SER A 146 -11.99 4.42 -17.02
N LEU A 147 -11.90 4.30 -15.69
CA LEU A 147 -12.45 5.27 -14.75
C LEU A 147 -11.50 6.42 -14.40
N ARG A 148 -10.28 6.46 -14.97
CA ARG A 148 -9.30 7.52 -14.67
C ARG A 148 -9.83 8.92 -15.00
N ASN A 149 -10.57 9.04 -16.09
CA ASN A 149 -11.20 10.28 -16.52
C ASN A 149 -12.63 9.98 -16.96
N VAL A 150 -13.62 10.58 -16.32
CA VAL A 150 -15.04 10.37 -16.61
C VAL A 150 -15.79 11.70 -16.55
N ILE A 151 -16.96 11.73 -17.17
CA ILE A 151 -17.96 12.79 -16.98
C ILE A 151 -19.11 12.16 -16.19
N ILE A 152 -19.53 12.82 -15.11
CA ILE A 152 -20.64 12.38 -14.26
C ILE A 152 -21.81 13.38 -14.33
N GLY A 153 -22.92 13.07 -13.66
CA GLY A 153 -24.08 13.96 -13.56
C GLY A 153 -24.80 14.18 -14.89
N LEU A 154 -24.63 13.25 -15.84
CA LEU A 154 -25.38 13.23 -17.10
C LEU A 154 -26.83 12.81 -16.84
N GLY A 155 -27.74 13.24 -17.72
CA GLY A 155 -29.16 12.89 -17.64
C GLY A 155 -30.03 14.14 -17.57
N THR A 156 -31.07 14.06 -16.75
CA THR A 156 -32.00 15.16 -16.47
C THR A 156 -31.44 16.06 -15.36
N LYS A 157 -32.12 17.18 -15.10
CA LYS A 157 -31.78 18.10 -14.00
C LYS A 157 -31.79 17.41 -12.63
N GLU A 158 -32.61 16.37 -12.46
CA GLU A 158 -32.72 15.60 -11.22
C GLU A 158 -31.53 14.65 -10.99
N ASP A 159 -30.74 14.34 -12.04
CA ASP A 159 -29.66 13.35 -11.99
C ASP A 159 -28.30 13.95 -11.56
N GLY A 160 -28.24 15.27 -11.38
CA GLY A 160 -27.07 15.98 -10.85
C GLY A 160 -26.52 17.07 -11.78
N VAL A 161 -25.31 17.52 -11.46
CA VAL A 161 -24.60 18.57 -12.22
C VAL A 161 -23.50 17.91 -13.05
N VAL A 162 -23.49 18.19 -14.35
CA VAL A 162 -22.49 17.64 -15.27
C VAL A 162 -21.11 18.20 -14.95
N ARG A 163 -20.14 17.32 -14.68
CA ARG A 163 -18.73 17.72 -14.50
C ARG A 163 -17.75 16.60 -14.83
N GLN A 164 -16.51 16.99 -15.12
CA GLN A 164 -15.40 16.05 -15.30
C GLN A 164 -14.78 15.66 -13.96
N THR A 165 -14.44 14.38 -13.80
CA THR A 165 -13.75 13.85 -12.62
C THR A 165 -13.07 12.51 -12.96
N GLY A 166 -12.81 11.66 -11.97
CA GLY A 166 -12.36 10.29 -12.16
C GLY A 166 -12.23 9.51 -10.85
N PHE A 167 -11.70 8.30 -10.98
CA PHE A 167 -11.44 7.39 -9.88
C PHE A 167 -9.94 7.14 -9.72
N ASP A 168 -9.51 7.05 -8.46
CA ASP A 168 -8.19 6.56 -8.08
C ASP A 168 -8.32 5.23 -7.32
N ILE A 169 -7.21 4.49 -7.22
CA ILE A 169 -7.18 3.28 -6.38
C ILE A 169 -7.38 3.68 -4.91
N THR A 170 -8.17 2.93 -4.14
CA THR A 170 -8.46 3.28 -2.72
C THR A 170 -7.20 3.51 -1.88
N ALA A 171 -6.12 2.77 -2.13
CA ALA A 171 -4.84 2.97 -1.44
C ALA A 171 -4.23 4.38 -1.61
N ALA A 172 -4.61 5.11 -2.67
CA ALA A 172 -4.17 6.47 -2.97
C ALA A 172 -5.07 7.56 -2.36
N SER A 173 -6.19 7.17 -1.72
CA SER A 173 -7.11 8.08 -1.05
C SER A 173 -6.41 8.90 0.04
N GLU A 174 -6.70 10.20 0.12
CA GLU A 174 -6.24 11.02 1.25
C GLU A 174 -6.82 10.53 2.58
N VAL A 175 -8.02 9.92 2.56
CA VAL A 175 -8.61 9.26 3.75
C VAL A 175 -7.73 8.11 4.25
N MET A 176 -7.06 7.37 3.36
CA MET A 176 -6.07 6.35 3.75
C MET A 176 -4.84 6.99 4.40
N ALA A 177 -4.35 8.11 3.85
CA ALA A 177 -3.22 8.83 4.41
C ALA A 177 -3.53 9.41 5.80
N ILE A 178 -4.75 9.91 6.00
CA ILE A 178 -5.26 10.37 7.29
C ILE A 178 -5.34 9.19 8.26
N LEU A 179 -5.95 8.07 7.87
CA LEU A 179 -6.04 6.87 8.72
C LEU A 179 -4.66 6.39 9.18
N ALA A 180 -3.66 6.43 8.30
CA ALA A 180 -2.30 5.99 8.62
C ALA A 180 -1.52 6.95 9.54
N GLN A 181 -1.94 8.21 9.64
CA GLN A 181 -1.25 9.26 10.41
C GLN A 181 -2.07 9.79 11.59
N ALA A 182 -3.35 9.44 11.67
CA ALA A 182 -4.24 9.93 12.70
C ALA A 182 -3.72 9.47 14.07
N PRO A 183 -3.59 10.39 15.05
CA PRO A 183 -3.40 9.97 16.43
C PRO A 183 -4.61 9.14 16.85
N GLN A 184 -4.40 8.14 17.70
CA GLN A 184 -5.49 7.32 18.24
C GLN A 184 -6.60 8.24 18.77
N HIS A 185 -7.77 8.17 18.16
CA HIS A 185 -8.97 8.75 18.74
C HIS A 185 -9.37 7.84 19.91
N LEU A 186 -8.84 8.13 21.10
CA LEU A 186 -9.41 7.62 22.34
C LEU A 186 -10.86 8.10 22.35
N ALA A 187 -11.80 7.17 22.13
CA ALA A 187 -13.22 7.41 22.26
C ALA A 187 -13.51 8.04 23.65
N PRO A 188 -14.62 8.80 23.78
CA PRO A 188 -14.79 9.80 24.81
C PRO A 188 -14.78 9.21 26.23
N ASN A 189 -14.25 10.03 27.13
CA ASN A 189 -14.34 9.99 28.60
C ASN A 189 -15.50 9.10 29.10
N PRO A 190 -15.27 8.13 30.00
CA PRO A 190 -16.37 7.39 30.61
C PRO A 190 -17.37 8.40 31.16
N MET A 191 -18.61 8.30 30.67
CA MET A 191 -19.74 9.06 31.16
C MET A 191 -19.72 9.03 32.70
N HIS A 192 -19.83 10.21 33.29
CA HIS A 192 -20.13 10.38 34.71
C HIS A 192 -21.20 9.37 35.13
N ASP A 193 -20.84 8.45 36.02
CA ASP A 193 -21.80 7.77 36.89
C ASP A 193 -22.53 8.87 37.69
N THR A 194 -23.82 9.05 37.40
CA THR A 194 -24.80 9.62 38.33
C THR A 194 -25.67 8.49 38.84
#